data_AF-A0AAV5MIQ8-F1
#
_entry.id   AF-A0AAV5MIQ8-F1
#
_cell.length_a   1.000
_cell.length_b   1.000
_cell.length_c   1.000
_cell.angle_alpha   90.00
_cell.angle_beta   90.00
_cell.angle_gamma   90.00
#
_symmetry.space_group_name_H-M   'P 1'
#
loop_
_entity.id
_entity.type
_entity.pdbx_description
1 polymer ?
#
loop_
_entity_poly.entity_id
_entity_poly.type
_entity_poly.pdbx_seq_one_letter_code
_entity_poly.pdbx_strand_id
1 'polypeptide(L)'
;MRLGPNVREGKRTQFNYIGKLLREVEPELMDTLIQAANVGDQITLQHPASLQPQIMEDEDDDEESESEDEDEVSQAHTNIASRWFDGLISKDITITNEVYSINSVDFDRQELRKLVRRVHSMKDKRQGVTEENDRVKIDAEIMVAEKSLTRFLGDIARQLPNE
;
A
#
# COMPACT_ATOMS: atom_id res chain seq x y z
N MET A 1 -7.62 -42.15 -17.14
CA MET A 1 -7.48 -41.37 -15.89
C MET A 1 -8.45 -40.20 -15.95
N ARG A 2 -9.57 -40.26 -15.22
CA ARG A 2 -10.57 -39.19 -15.19
C ARG A 2 -10.17 -38.21 -14.08
N LEU A 3 -9.79 -37.00 -14.46
CA LEU A 3 -9.43 -35.93 -13.51
C LEU A 3 -10.58 -35.74 -12.52
N GLY A 4 -10.27 -35.79 -11.21
CA GLY A 4 -11.26 -35.73 -10.14
C GLY A 4 -12.07 -34.41 -10.16
N PRO A 5 -13.25 -34.38 -9.51
CA PRO A 5 -14.15 -33.22 -9.48
C PRO A 5 -13.47 -31.88 -9.15
N ASN A 6 -12.47 -31.91 -8.26
CA ASN A 6 -11.69 -30.74 -7.84
C ASN A 6 -10.85 -30.08 -8.95
N VAL A 7 -10.44 -30.82 -9.99
CA VAL A 7 -9.62 -30.26 -11.08
C VAL A 7 -10.48 -29.42 -12.02
N ARG A 8 -11.74 -29.85 -12.24
CA ARG A 8 -12.68 -29.09 -13.06
C ARG A 8 -13.06 -27.77 -12.39
N GLU A 9 -13.21 -27.79 -11.07
CA GLU A 9 -13.48 -26.59 -10.29
C GLU A 9 -12.27 -25.64 -10.25
N GLY A 10 -11.06 -26.16 -10.01
CA GLY A 10 -9.84 -25.36 -10.08
C GLY A 10 -9.62 -24.71 -11.44
N LYS A 11 -9.80 -25.45 -12.54
CA LYS A 11 -9.73 -24.91 -13.91
C LYS A 11 -10.79 -23.82 -14.13
N ARG A 12 -12.02 -24.02 -13.68
CA ARG A 12 -13.09 -23.02 -13.81
C ARG A 12 -12.75 -21.74 -13.06
N THR A 13 -12.22 -21.84 -11.85
CA THR A 13 -11.77 -20.67 -11.06
C THR A 13 -10.60 -19.95 -11.72
N GLN A 14 -9.64 -20.69 -12.27
CA GLN A 14 -8.51 -20.11 -13.02
C GLN A 14 -8.98 -19.37 -14.27
N PHE A 15 -9.84 -19.98 -15.09
CA PHE A 15 -10.40 -19.30 -16.27
C PHE A 15 -11.21 -18.05 -15.89
N ASN A 16 -11.96 -18.09 -14.78
CA ASN A 16 -12.68 -16.92 -14.30
C ASN A 16 -11.73 -15.80 -13.84
N TYR A 17 -10.64 -16.14 -13.16
CA TYR A 17 -9.63 -15.17 -12.71
C TYR A 17 -8.91 -14.54 -13.92
N ILE A 18 -8.45 -15.37 -14.86
CA ILE A 18 -7.83 -14.91 -16.12
C ILE A 18 -8.79 -14.01 -16.89
N GLY A 19 -10.06 -14.41 -17.05
CA GLY A 19 -11.05 -13.60 -17.75
C GLY A 19 -11.31 -12.24 -17.09
N LYS A 20 -11.21 -12.13 -15.77
CA LYS A 20 -11.29 -10.84 -15.06
C LYS A 20 -10.09 -9.95 -15.35
N LEU A 21 -8.87 -10.51 -15.35
CA LEU A 21 -7.65 -9.76 -15.66
C LEU A 21 -7.62 -9.23 -17.09
N LEU A 22 -8.15 -10.00 -18.04
CA LEU A 22 -8.17 -9.61 -19.46
C LEU A 22 -9.27 -8.61 -19.82
N ARG A 23 -10.17 -8.27 -18.89
CA ARG A 23 -11.32 -7.39 -19.16
C ARG A 23 -10.91 -5.94 -19.47
N GLU A 24 -9.78 -5.50 -18.94
CA GLU A 24 -9.27 -4.13 -19.06
C GLU A 24 -8.20 -4.00 -20.16
N VAL A 25 -7.82 -5.12 -20.78
CA VAL A 25 -6.82 -5.14 -21.86
C VAL A 25 -7.48 -4.75 -23.18
N GLU A 26 -6.82 -3.89 -23.95
CA GLU A 26 -7.26 -3.48 -25.28
C GLU A 26 -7.33 -4.69 -26.24
N PRO A 27 -8.45 -4.91 -26.95
CA PRO A 27 -8.62 -6.07 -27.82
C PRO A 27 -7.61 -6.10 -28.98
N GLU A 28 -7.23 -4.93 -29.50
CA GLU A 28 -6.29 -4.80 -30.62
C GLU A 28 -4.86 -5.19 -30.22
N LEU A 29 -4.45 -4.84 -28.99
CA LEU A 29 -3.18 -5.26 -28.40
C LEU A 29 -3.15 -6.79 -28.19
N MET A 30 -4.24 -7.36 -27.67
CA MET A 30 -4.36 -8.81 -27.47
C MET A 30 -4.22 -9.59 -28.78
N ASP A 31 -4.92 -9.16 -29.82
CA ASP A 31 -4.86 -9.80 -31.14
C ASP A 31 -3.46 -9.72 -31.75
N THR A 32 -2.78 -8.58 -31.56
CA THR A 32 -1.39 -8.39 -32.00
C THR A 32 -0.43 -9.33 -31.26
N LEU A 33 -0.58 -9.46 -29.94
CA LEU A 33 0.21 -10.38 -29.11
C LEU A 33 -0.01 -11.85 -29.48
N ILE A 34 -1.26 -12.25 -29.74
CA ILE A 34 -1.59 -13.62 -30.19
C ILE A 34 -0.94 -13.91 -31.54
N GLN A 35 -0.99 -12.97 -32.48
CA GLN A 35 -0.35 -13.12 -33.79
C GLN A 35 1.18 -13.20 -33.66
N ALA A 36 1.79 -12.34 -32.86
CA ALA A 36 3.22 -12.37 -32.59
C ALA A 36 3.66 -13.70 -31.95
N ALA A 37 2.88 -14.23 -30.99
CA ALA A 37 3.12 -15.53 -30.36
C ALA A 37 3.04 -16.69 -31.36
N ASN A 38 2.09 -16.66 -32.30
CA ASN A 38 1.94 -17.68 -33.33
C ASN A 38 3.10 -17.68 -34.34
N VAL A 39 3.66 -16.51 -34.65
CA VAL A 39 4.75 -16.33 -35.62
C VAL A 39 6.14 -16.42 -34.96
N GLY A 40 6.20 -16.39 -33.63
CA GLY A 40 7.47 -16.39 -32.88
C GLY A 40 8.20 -15.05 -32.95
N ASP A 41 7.48 -13.95 -33.18
CA ASP A 41 8.04 -12.61 -33.24
C ASP A 41 8.35 -12.09 -31.83
N GLN A 42 9.55 -12.41 -31.36
CA GLN A 42 9.99 -12.07 -30.01
C GLN A 42 10.10 -10.55 -29.80
N ILE A 43 10.32 -9.77 -30.86
CA ILE A 43 10.44 -8.31 -30.78
C ILE A 43 9.07 -7.72 -30.43
N THR A 44 8.02 -8.12 -31.17
CA THR A 44 6.64 -7.67 -30.92
C THR A 44 6.08 -8.22 -29.61
N LEU A 45 6.57 -9.35 -29.09
CA LEU A 45 6.20 -9.83 -27.75
C LEU A 45 6.89 -9.04 -26.62
N GLN A 46 8.08 -8.49 -26.86
CA GLN A 46 8.84 -7.69 -25.90
C GLN A 46 8.49 -6.20 -25.95
N HIS A 47 8.01 -5.69 -27.09
CA HIS A 47 7.61 -4.30 -27.26
C HIS A 47 6.47 -3.85 -26.33
N PRO A 48 5.36 -4.60 -26.16
CA PRO A 48 4.33 -4.27 -25.18
C PRO A 48 4.76 -4.59 -23.75
N ALA A 49 5.84 -5.34 -23.53
CA ALA A 49 6.45 -5.44 -22.20
C ALA A 49 7.20 -4.15 -21.80
N SER A 50 7.40 -3.21 -22.73
CA SER A 50 7.85 -1.83 -22.42
C SER A 50 6.70 -0.90 -22.04
N LEU A 51 5.44 -1.31 -22.23
CA LEU A 51 4.27 -0.71 -21.61
C LEU A 51 3.89 -1.64 -20.47
N GLN A 52 4.56 -1.45 -19.32
CA GLN A 52 4.29 -2.21 -18.11
C GLN A 52 2.78 -2.43 -17.93
N PRO A 53 2.29 -3.68 -17.90
CA PRO A 53 1.21 -3.95 -16.99
C PRO A 53 1.78 -3.57 -15.64
N GLN A 54 1.16 -2.61 -14.97
CA GLN A 54 1.29 -2.47 -13.53
C GLN A 54 0.81 -3.79 -12.94
N ILE A 55 1.74 -4.73 -12.86
CA ILE A 55 1.73 -5.74 -11.82
C ILE A 55 1.56 -4.88 -10.59
N MET A 56 0.41 -5.01 -9.93
CA MET A 56 0.27 -4.63 -8.53
C MET A 56 1.24 -5.53 -7.74
N GLU A 57 2.54 -5.30 -7.93
CA GLU A 57 3.39 -5.14 -6.79
C GLU A 57 2.74 -3.98 -6.05
N ASP A 58 2.38 -4.18 -4.79
CA ASP A 58 2.26 -3.08 -3.85
C ASP A 58 3.66 -2.41 -3.83
N GLU A 59 4.04 -1.74 -4.93
CA GLU A 59 4.95 -0.63 -4.88
C GLU A 59 4.22 0.34 -3.97
N ASP A 60 4.78 0.49 -2.78
CA ASP A 60 4.59 1.64 -1.93
C ASP A 60 4.64 2.86 -2.85
N ASP A 61 3.46 3.29 -3.29
CA ASP A 61 3.22 4.58 -3.91
C ASP A 61 3.39 5.62 -2.80
N ASP A 62 4.61 5.73 -2.28
CA ASP A 62 5.16 6.97 -1.76
C ASP A 62 5.40 7.88 -2.99
N GLU A 63 4.33 8.19 -3.72
CA GLU A 63 4.22 9.48 -4.36
C GLU A 63 4.30 10.48 -3.20
N GLU A 64 5.54 10.94 -2.93
CA GLU A 64 5.79 12.22 -2.27
C GLU A 64 5.13 13.30 -3.13
N SER A 65 3.82 13.43 -2.96
CA SER A 65 3.14 14.68 -3.14
C SER A 65 3.66 15.57 -2.02
N GLU A 66 4.82 16.19 -2.27
CA GLU A 66 5.25 17.44 -1.65
C GLU A 66 4.20 18.50 -2.04
N SER A 67 2.99 18.38 -1.50
CA SER A 67 2.09 19.51 -1.37
C SER A 67 2.73 20.37 -0.28
N GLU A 68 3.55 21.33 -0.70
CA GLU A 68 3.94 22.53 0.04
C GLU A 68 2.69 23.39 0.36
N ASP A 69 1.65 22.77 0.92
CA ASP A 69 0.58 23.48 1.58
C ASP A 69 0.97 23.56 3.06
N GLU A 70 1.92 24.46 3.35
CA GLU A 70 2.05 25.10 4.66
C GLU A 70 0.80 25.96 4.95
N ASP A 71 -0.39 25.39 4.79
CA ASP A 71 -1.55 25.88 5.50
C ASP A 71 -1.27 25.60 6.97
N GLU A 72 -1.18 26.65 7.78
CA GLU A 72 -1.00 26.60 9.24
C GLU A 72 -1.83 25.46 9.84
N VAL A 73 -1.22 24.28 9.97
CA VAL A 73 -1.82 23.19 10.70
C VAL A 73 -1.97 23.74 12.10
N SER A 74 -3.21 23.98 12.53
CA SER A 74 -3.48 24.52 13.85
C SER A 74 -2.65 23.72 14.84
N GLN A 75 -1.88 24.42 15.68
CA GLN A 75 -0.97 23.76 16.63
C GLN A 75 -1.71 22.67 17.44
N ALA A 76 -3.02 22.83 17.62
CA ALA A 76 -3.92 21.83 18.19
C ALA A 76 -3.97 20.51 17.37
N HIS A 77 -4.15 20.56 16.05
CA HIS A 77 -4.17 19.37 15.19
C HIS A 77 -2.82 18.65 15.17
N THR A 78 -1.72 19.41 15.10
CA THR A 78 -0.35 18.84 15.19
C THR A 78 -0.14 18.12 16.53
N ASN A 79 -0.58 18.71 17.64
CA ASN A 79 -0.49 18.10 18.96
C ASN A 79 -1.35 16.83 19.08
N ILE A 80 -2.55 16.82 18.50
CA ILE A 80 -3.43 15.65 18.48
C ILE A 80 -2.78 14.52 17.68
N ALA A 81 -2.29 14.81 16.48
CA ALA A 81 -1.64 13.82 15.63
C ALA A 81 -0.39 13.22 16.28
N SER A 82 0.46 14.06 16.90
CA SER A 82 1.64 13.60 17.64
C SER A 82 1.27 12.71 18.84
N ARG A 83 0.25 13.10 19.62
CA ARG A 83 -0.23 12.28 20.74
C ARG A 83 -0.79 10.92 20.27
N TRP A 84 -1.55 10.91 19.18
CA TRP A 84 -2.05 9.68 18.58
C TRP A 84 -0.94 8.79 18.05
N PHE A 85 0.05 9.37 17.38
CA PHE A 85 1.23 8.66 16.91
C PHE A 85 1.92 7.95 18.09
N ASP A 86 2.27 8.71 19.12
CA ASP A 86 2.97 8.17 20.30
C ASP A 86 2.15 7.06 21.00
N GLY A 87 0.84 7.26 21.15
CA GLY A 87 -0.05 6.27 21.75
C GLY A 87 -0.20 5.00 20.94
N LEU A 88 -0.30 5.11 19.60
CA LEU A 88 -0.41 3.93 18.72
C LEU A 88 0.89 3.13 18.71
N ILE A 89 2.05 3.80 18.65
CA ILE A 89 3.37 3.14 18.65
C ILE A 89 3.72 2.57 20.03
N SER A 90 3.31 3.21 21.12
CA SER A 90 3.48 2.68 22.48
C SER A 90 2.45 1.60 22.85
N LYS A 91 1.46 1.35 21.99
CA LYS A 91 0.34 0.43 22.23
C LYS A 91 -0.51 0.84 23.44
N ASP A 92 -0.64 2.15 23.69
CA ASP A 92 -1.56 2.69 24.69
C ASP A 92 -3.00 2.36 24.28
N ILE A 93 -3.66 1.56 25.11
CA ILE A 93 -5.03 1.08 24.89
C ILE A 93 -6.02 2.25 24.87
N THR A 94 -5.78 3.28 25.68
CA THR A 94 -6.65 4.46 25.78
C THR A 94 -6.65 5.22 24.46
N ILE A 95 -5.45 5.53 23.96
CA ILE A 95 -5.27 6.24 22.70
C ILE A 95 -5.72 5.39 21.52
N THR A 96 -5.39 4.10 21.53
CA THR A 96 -5.82 3.16 20.49
C THR A 96 -7.34 3.16 20.39
N ASN A 97 -8.05 2.94 21.50
CA ASN A 97 -9.50 2.92 21.50
C ASN A 97 -10.09 4.26 21.07
N GLU A 98 -9.51 5.37 21.52
CA GLU A 98 -9.92 6.71 21.11
C GLU A 98 -9.87 6.84 19.58
N VAL A 99 -8.72 6.60 18.95
CA VAL A 99 -8.51 6.73 17.50
C VAL A 99 -9.47 5.81 16.74
N TYR A 100 -9.59 4.53 17.14
CA TYR A 100 -10.48 3.58 16.46
C TYR A 100 -11.97 3.82 16.72
N SER A 101 -12.33 4.65 17.71
CA SER A 101 -13.73 4.98 18.02
C SER A 101 -14.19 6.30 17.39
N ILE A 102 -13.29 7.07 16.77
CA ILE A 102 -13.65 8.29 16.05
C ILE A 102 -14.68 7.95 14.98
N ASN A 103 -15.85 8.57 15.08
CA ASN A 103 -16.97 8.43 14.15
C ASN A 103 -17.36 9.77 13.50
N SER A 104 -16.71 10.86 13.90
CA SER A 104 -16.91 12.22 13.36
C SER A 104 -16.27 12.40 11.98
N VAL A 105 -15.27 11.58 11.65
CA VAL A 105 -14.51 11.62 10.41
C VAL A 105 -14.47 10.21 9.83
N ASP A 106 -14.65 10.09 8.51
CA ASP A 106 -14.49 8.83 7.79
C ASP A 106 -13.05 8.68 7.32
N PHE A 107 -12.40 7.57 7.67
CA PHE A 107 -11.02 7.28 7.29
C PHE A 107 -10.81 5.76 7.22
N ASP A 108 -9.85 5.34 6.40
CA ASP A 108 -9.56 3.92 6.23
C ASP A 108 -8.86 3.35 7.48
N ARG A 109 -9.63 2.61 8.28
CA ARG A 109 -9.12 1.91 9.47
C ARG A 109 -8.17 0.77 9.13
N GLN A 110 -8.29 0.16 7.95
CA GLN A 110 -7.34 -0.85 7.51
C GLN A 110 -6.02 -0.22 7.10
N GLU A 111 -6.05 0.93 6.44
CA GLU A 111 -4.86 1.72 6.13
C GLU A 111 -4.11 2.14 7.40
N LEU A 112 -4.82 2.69 8.40
CA LEU A 112 -4.24 2.98 9.71
C LEU A 112 -3.53 1.76 10.31
N ARG A 113 -4.19 0.59 10.26
CA ARG A 113 -3.63 -0.66 10.77
C ARG A 113 -2.41 -1.11 9.98
N LYS A 114 -2.35 -0.87 8.67
CA LYS A 114 -1.19 -1.19 7.83
C LYS A 114 -0.01 -0.29 8.20
N LEU A 115 -0.22 1.02 8.29
CA LEU A 115 0.81 2.00 8.64
C LEU A 115 1.43 1.72 10.02
N VAL A 116 0.59 1.50 11.04
CA VAL A 116 1.07 1.16 12.40
C VAL A 116 1.88 -0.14 12.40
N ARG A 117 1.44 -1.16 11.64
CA ARG A 117 2.21 -2.41 11.51
C ARG A 117 3.53 -2.23 10.76
N ARG A 118 3.58 -1.38 9.74
CA ARG A 118 4.80 -1.06 8.98
C ARG A 118 5.86 -0.46 9.91
N VAL A 119 5.49 0.56 10.70
CA VAL A 119 6.40 1.20 11.68
C VAL A 119 6.93 0.17 12.69
N HIS A 120 6.06 -0.68 13.24
CA HIS A 120 6.50 -1.73 14.16
C HIS A 120 7.44 -2.75 13.49
N SER A 121 7.09 -3.20 12.28
CA SER A 121 7.88 -4.20 11.56
C SER A 121 9.29 -3.68 11.25
N MET A 122 9.41 -2.40 10.88
CA MET A 122 10.69 -1.77 10.61
C MET A 122 11.51 -1.54 11.90
N LYS A 123 10.86 -1.14 13.01
CA LYS A 123 11.52 -1.04 14.34
C LYS A 123 12.03 -2.39 14.84
N ASP A 124 11.27 -3.46 14.63
CA ASP A 124 11.67 -4.82 14.97
C ASP A 124 12.81 -5.31 14.06
N LYS A 125 12.73 -5.05 12.75
CA LYS A 125 13.81 -5.31 11.78
C LYS A 125 15.11 -4.64 12.21
N ARG A 126 15.05 -3.37 12.62
CA ARG A 126 16.20 -2.60 13.13
C ARG A 126 16.87 -3.26 14.33
N GLN A 127 16.10 -3.81 15.28
CA GLN A 127 16.65 -4.49 16.47
C GLN A 127 17.41 -5.77 16.09
N GLY A 128 17.02 -6.45 15.01
CA GLY A 128 17.66 -7.67 14.54
C GLY A 128 18.93 -7.46 13.70
N VAL A 129 19.23 -6.24 13.25
CA VAL A 129 20.36 -5.96 12.35
C VAL A 129 21.61 -5.51 13.11
N THR A 130 22.71 -6.21 12.84
CA THR A 130 24.06 -5.93 13.36
C THR A 130 24.93 -5.10 12.41
N GLU A 131 24.69 -5.17 11.09
CA GLU A 131 25.50 -4.44 10.10
C GLU A 131 25.11 -2.95 10.05
N GLU A 132 26.12 -2.08 10.14
CA GLU A 132 25.91 -0.63 10.23
C GLU A 132 25.30 -0.03 8.96
N ASN A 133 25.71 -0.51 7.78
CA ASN A 133 25.15 -0.05 6.50
C ASN A 133 23.66 -0.39 6.36
N ASP A 134 23.26 -1.58 6.81
CA ASP A 134 21.86 -2.00 6.77
C ASP A 134 21.02 -1.30 7.84
N ARG A 135 21.62 -0.96 9.00
CA ARG A 135 20.98 -0.12 10.01
C ARG A 135 20.62 1.26 9.48
N VAL A 136 21.53 1.92 8.75
CA VAL A 136 21.25 3.24 8.15
C VAL A 136 20.09 3.16 7.17
N LYS A 137 20.05 2.11 6.33
CA LYS A 137 18.92 1.90 5.41
C LYS A 137 17.61 1.67 6.14
N ILE A 138 17.60 0.83 7.17
CA ILE A 138 16.41 0.57 7.97
C ILE A 138 15.96 1.84 8.72
N ASP A 139 16.90 2.67 9.20
CA ASP A 139 16.58 3.92 9.88
C ASP A 139 15.93 4.93 8.91
N ALA A 140 16.37 4.96 7.65
CA ALA A 140 15.69 5.73 6.60
C ALA A 140 14.29 5.17 6.30
N GLU A 141 14.13 3.85 6.16
CA GLU A 141 12.83 3.19 5.99
C GLU A 141 11.87 3.48 7.16
N ILE A 142 12.37 3.46 8.40
CA ILE A 142 11.58 3.82 9.60
C ILE A 142 11.12 5.27 9.51
N MET A 143 12.02 6.20 9.17
CA MET A 143 11.68 7.61 9.06
C MET A 143 10.57 7.85 8.02
N VAL A 144 10.63 7.15 6.88
CA VAL A 144 9.58 7.19 5.86
C VAL A 144 8.26 6.66 6.43
N ALA A 145 8.24 5.47 7.03
CA ALA A 145 7.02 4.91 7.60
C ALA A 145 6.43 5.77 8.73
N GLU A 146 7.26 6.41 9.54
CA GLU A 146 6.83 7.36 10.57
C GLU A 146 6.25 8.65 9.95
N LYS A 147 6.84 9.16 8.86
CA LYS A 147 6.31 10.31 8.09
C LYS A 147 4.93 9.98 7.52
N SER A 148 4.76 8.83 6.88
CA SER A 148 3.47 8.41 6.30
C SER A 148 2.37 8.26 7.37
N LEU A 149 2.69 7.63 8.51
CA LEU A 149 1.74 7.54 9.63
C LEU A 149 1.39 8.91 10.23
N THR A 150 2.38 9.78 10.40
CA THR A 150 2.19 11.13 10.95
C THR A 150 1.31 11.98 10.03
N ARG A 151 1.54 11.91 8.71
CA ARG A 151 0.73 12.61 7.71
C ARG A 151 -0.73 12.13 7.75
N PHE A 152 -0.95 10.81 7.72
CA PHE A 152 -2.27 10.21 7.78
C PHE A 152 -3.04 10.62 9.06
N LEU A 153 -2.37 10.61 10.21
CA LEU A 153 -2.98 11.08 11.47
C LEU A 153 -3.25 12.59 11.47
N GLY A 154 -2.38 13.38 10.85
CA GLY A 154 -2.59 14.81 10.64
C GLY A 154 -3.83 15.09 9.78
N ASP A 155 -4.05 14.31 8.73
CA ASP A 155 -5.23 14.42 7.86
C ASP A 155 -6.52 14.10 8.61
N ILE A 156 -6.51 13.10 9.49
CA ILE A 156 -7.66 12.80 10.36
C ILE A 156 -7.88 13.95 11.35
N ALA A 157 -6.81 14.43 12.00
CA ALA A 157 -6.90 15.49 13.01
C ALA A 157 -7.43 16.80 12.41
N ARG A 158 -7.03 17.14 11.17
CA ARG A 158 -7.53 18.32 10.44
C ARG A 158 -9.02 18.26 10.13
N GLN A 159 -9.55 17.06 9.92
CA GLN A 159 -10.97 16.85 9.60
C GLN A 159 -11.86 16.82 10.86
N LEU A 160 -11.27 16.76 12.05
CA LEU A 160 -12.06 16.82 13.28
C LEU A 160 -12.79 18.16 13.37
N PRO A 161 -14.09 18.16 13.74
CA PRO A 161 -14.79 19.41 14.01
C PRO A 161 -14.07 20.15 15.13
N ASN A 162 -13.64 21.38 14.86
CA ASN A 162 -13.17 22.29 15.90
C ASN A 162 -14.37 22.58 16.81
N GLU A 163 -14.31 22.13 18.05
CA GLU A 163 -15.33 22.39 19.07
C GLU A 163 -15.39 23.87 19.46
#